data_AF-Q1D1P7-F1
#
_entry.id   AF-Q1D1P7-F1
#
_cell.length_a   1.000
_cell.length_b   1.000
_cell.length_c   1.000
_cell.angle_alpha   90.00
_cell.angle_beta   90.00
_cell.angle_gamma   90.00
#
_symmetry.space_group_name_H-M   'P 1'
#
loop_
_entity.id
_entity.type
_entity.pdbx_description
1 polymer ?
#
loop_
_entity_poly.entity_id
_entity_poly.type
_entity_poly.pdbx_seq_one_letter_code
_entity_poly.pdbx_strand_id
1 'polypeptide(L)'
;MMHTIYRPHAPLDKFVDFFWVSAGYVARAPRERVLPSGSQSLIVPLGALPLRVYSSDQTDEAAEIRGAIVTGARSSPLTIAAVAGPTAGIHFKPGGARVFFDVPCNEFAEQAISLDAIWGASAHSLRERIMEASSPRERFLLLEEHLLHRLRRPVEPAPALRAALAAFEEPDLTSVAEVNRRTGLSPKRLLALFREEVGLSPKTYWRVRRFRAALLDVEQGALRGAAVAAEHGYFDQAHFLREFRSLAGSSPREYLATRVEGTDHVAVSG
;
A
#
# COMPACT_ATOMS: atom_id res chain seq x y z
N MET A 1 -15.68 -8.16 2.80
CA MET A 1 -15.45 -7.64 1.43
C MET A 1 -14.91 -8.80 0.62
N MET A 2 -15.61 -9.30 -0.41
CA MET A 2 -15.09 -10.41 -1.22
C MET A 2 -14.28 -9.83 -2.38
N HIS A 3 -12.98 -10.07 -2.38
CA HIS A 3 -12.10 -9.69 -3.48
C HIS A 3 -11.82 -10.92 -4.34
N THR A 4 -12.02 -10.78 -5.65
CA THR A 4 -11.37 -11.69 -6.59
C THR A 4 -9.95 -11.19 -6.76
N ILE A 5 -8.97 -12.04 -6.49
CA ILE A 5 -7.54 -11.73 -6.62
C ILE A 5 -6.99 -12.51 -7.80
N TYR A 6 -6.15 -11.86 -8.59
CA TYR A 6 -5.39 -12.49 -9.67
C TYR A 6 -3.94 -12.05 -9.57
N ARG A 7 -3.01 -13.01 -9.65
CA ARG A 7 -1.57 -12.71 -9.67
C ARG A 7 -1.09 -12.75 -11.12
N PRO A 8 -0.47 -11.68 -11.62
CA PRO A 8 -0.01 -11.66 -12.99
C PRO A 8 1.14 -12.63 -13.22
N HIS A 9 1.34 -13.00 -14.47
CA HIS A 9 2.50 -13.76 -14.92
C HIS A 9 3.68 -12.85 -15.27
N ALA A 10 4.82 -13.47 -15.59
CA ALA A 10 5.99 -12.76 -16.06
C ALA A 10 5.69 -11.91 -17.31
N PRO A 11 6.28 -10.70 -17.43
CA PRO A 11 7.25 -10.09 -16.52
C PRO A 11 6.62 -9.27 -15.37
N LEU A 12 5.29 -9.13 -15.32
CA LEU A 12 4.62 -8.26 -14.35
C LEU A 12 4.68 -8.81 -12.92
N ASP A 13 4.79 -10.12 -12.75
CA ASP A 13 4.98 -10.80 -11.46
C ASP A 13 6.18 -10.28 -10.66
N LYS A 14 7.17 -9.63 -11.29
CA LYS A 14 8.31 -8.99 -10.62
C LYS A 14 7.95 -7.69 -9.91
N PHE A 15 6.87 -7.03 -10.33
CA PHE A 15 6.52 -5.67 -9.94
C PHE A 15 5.16 -5.56 -9.26
N VAL A 16 4.22 -6.39 -9.68
CA VAL A 16 2.85 -6.45 -9.18
C VAL A 16 2.74 -7.64 -8.25
N ASP A 17 2.17 -7.42 -7.08
CA ASP A 17 1.86 -8.51 -6.15
C ASP A 17 0.58 -9.20 -6.58
N PHE A 18 -0.48 -8.40 -6.82
CA PHE A 18 -1.74 -8.89 -7.36
C PHE A 18 -2.60 -7.76 -7.94
N PHE A 19 -3.50 -8.14 -8.85
CA PHE A 19 -4.71 -7.38 -9.17
C PHE A 19 -5.86 -7.86 -8.31
N TRP A 20 -6.82 -6.97 -8.08
CA TRP A 20 -8.01 -7.29 -7.33
C TRP A 20 -9.24 -6.60 -7.92
N VAL A 21 -10.41 -7.23 -7.75
CA VAL A 21 -11.72 -6.65 -8.04
C VAL A 21 -12.62 -6.92 -6.85
N SER A 22 -13.33 -5.87 -6.41
CA SER A 22 -14.37 -5.93 -5.39
C SER A 22 -15.71 -5.53 -6.02
N ALA A 23 -16.77 -6.26 -5.71
CA ALA A 23 -18.13 -5.89 -6.11
C ALA A 23 -18.69 -4.71 -5.29
N GLY A 24 -17.92 -4.20 -4.33
CA GLY A 24 -18.40 -3.30 -3.28
C GLY A 24 -18.83 -4.08 -2.04
N TYR A 25 -19.20 -3.36 -1.00
CA TYR A 25 -19.66 -3.92 0.27
C TYR A 25 -20.48 -2.88 1.02
N VAL A 26 -21.28 -3.34 1.97
CA VAL A 26 -21.96 -2.46 2.91
C VAL A 26 -20.94 -2.04 3.96
N ALA A 27 -20.60 -0.75 3.96
CA ALA A 27 -19.66 -0.18 4.91
C ALA A 27 -20.18 -0.27 6.34
N ARG A 28 -19.29 -0.59 7.29
CA ARG A 28 -19.61 -0.64 8.73
C ARG A 28 -19.61 0.75 9.38
N ALA A 29 -18.97 1.71 8.73
CA ALA A 29 -18.83 3.09 9.17
C ALA A 29 -18.76 4.00 7.93
N PRO A 30 -19.06 5.31 8.05
CA PRO A 30 -18.97 6.24 6.93
C PRO A 30 -17.52 6.46 6.46
N ARG A 31 -16.53 6.15 7.30
CA ARG A 31 -15.11 6.31 7.03
C ARG A 31 -14.33 5.06 7.41
N GLU A 32 -13.25 4.85 6.70
CA GLU A 32 -12.31 3.76 6.93
C GLU A 32 -10.88 4.23 6.84
N ARG A 33 -10.01 3.62 7.63
CA ARG A 33 -8.57 3.73 7.52
C ARG A 33 -8.04 2.56 6.69
N VAL A 34 -7.23 2.85 5.70
CA VAL A 34 -6.45 1.86 4.96
C VAL A 34 -5.04 1.83 5.56
N LEU A 35 -4.62 0.67 6.04
CA LEU A 35 -3.34 0.51 6.72
C LEU A 35 -2.13 0.62 5.75
N PRO A 36 -1.00 1.17 6.21
CA PRO A 36 0.20 1.31 5.39
C PRO A 36 0.88 -0.05 5.15
N SER A 37 1.06 -0.47 3.90
CA SER A 37 1.77 -1.72 3.51
C SER A 37 3.27 -1.53 3.23
N GLY A 38 3.70 -0.28 3.02
CA GLY A 38 5.04 0.04 2.52
C GLY A 38 5.17 -0.08 1.00
N SER A 39 4.04 -0.19 0.29
CA SER A 39 3.95 -0.26 -1.17
C SER A 39 2.87 0.69 -1.70
N GLN A 40 2.91 0.92 -3.01
CA GLN A 40 1.92 1.70 -3.75
C GLN A 40 0.72 0.83 -4.15
N SER A 41 -0.43 1.46 -4.38
CA SER A 41 -1.57 0.81 -5.03
C SER A 41 -2.22 1.71 -6.06
N LEU A 42 -2.82 1.10 -7.07
CA LEU A 42 -3.68 1.77 -8.04
C LEU A 42 -5.10 1.30 -7.79
N ILE A 43 -6.03 2.25 -7.71
CA ILE A 43 -7.45 2.00 -7.45
C ILE A 43 -8.24 2.60 -8.61
N VAL A 44 -9.11 1.80 -9.22
CA VAL A 44 -10.03 2.19 -10.28
C VAL A 44 -11.46 2.06 -9.74
N PRO A 45 -12.06 3.16 -9.24
CA PRO A 45 -13.46 3.18 -8.91
C PRO A 45 -14.31 2.98 -10.16
N LEU A 46 -15.24 2.02 -10.12
CA LEU A 46 -16.14 1.71 -11.23
C LEU A 46 -17.49 2.44 -11.10
N GLY A 47 -17.70 3.13 -9.97
CA GLY A 47 -18.80 4.09 -9.79
C GLY A 47 -18.43 5.51 -10.22
N ALA A 48 -19.45 6.38 -10.31
CA ALA A 48 -19.29 7.79 -10.72
C ALA A 48 -18.90 8.73 -9.57
N LEU A 49 -19.00 8.27 -8.32
CA LEU A 49 -18.70 9.10 -7.15
C LEU A 49 -17.18 9.28 -6.96
N PRO A 50 -16.73 10.50 -6.58
CA PRO A 50 -15.33 10.71 -6.22
C PRO A 50 -14.96 9.94 -4.96
N LEU A 51 -13.68 9.55 -4.84
CA LEU A 51 -13.12 9.16 -3.55
C LEU A 51 -12.95 10.41 -2.70
N ARG A 52 -13.46 10.38 -1.47
CA ARG A 52 -13.20 11.42 -0.47
C ARG A 52 -12.07 10.95 0.45
N VAL A 53 -11.02 11.76 0.55
CA VAL A 53 -9.84 11.50 1.38
C VAL A 53 -9.77 12.56 2.48
N TYR A 54 -9.60 12.11 3.72
CA TYR A 54 -9.56 12.98 4.90
C TYR A 54 -8.11 13.13 5.38
N SER A 55 -7.72 14.35 5.76
CA SER A 55 -6.38 14.62 6.29
C SER A 55 -6.20 14.12 7.73
N SER A 56 -7.29 14.00 8.48
CA SER A 56 -7.37 13.35 9.78
C SER A 56 -8.79 12.87 10.06
N ASP A 57 -8.96 12.01 11.05
CA ASP A 57 -10.27 11.52 11.45
C ASP A 57 -11.12 12.59 12.16
N GLN A 58 -10.50 13.71 12.57
CA GLN A 58 -11.14 14.78 13.35
C GLN A 58 -11.72 15.90 12.47
N THR A 59 -11.44 15.91 11.17
CA THR A 59 -11.97 16.90 10.23
C THR A 59 -13.09 16.32 9.38
N ASP A 60 -14.05 17.15 9.02
CA ASP A 60 -15.09 16.84 8.03
C ASP A 60 -14.70 17.27 6.60
N GLU A 61 -13.64 18.08 6.48
CA GLU A 61 -13.07 18.47 5.20
C GLU A 61 -12.39 17.28 4.54
N ALA A 62 -12.78 17.02 3.30
CA ALA A 62 -12.22 15.94 2.51
C ALA A 62 -11.82 16.47 1.13
N ALA A 63 -10.65 16.04 0.67
CA ALA A 63 -10.28 16.21 -0.72
C ALA A 63 -11.06 15.20 -1.58
N GLU A 64 -11.67 15.67 -2.67
CA GLU A 64 -12.31 14.82 -3.66
C GLU A 64 -11.32 14.45 -4.77
N ILE A 65 -11.17 13.14 -5.02
CA ILE A 65 -10.36 12.61 -6.10
C ILE A 65 -11.28 11.88 -7.07
N ARG A 66 -11.28 12.31 -8.33
CA ARG A 66 -12.07 11.72 -9.42
C ARG A 66 -11.18 10.84 -10.29
N GLY A 67 -11.81 9.86 -10.93
CA GLY A 67 -11.14 8.94 -11.85
C GLY A 67 -10.38 7.82 -11.13
N ALA A 68 -9.40 7.25 -11.82
CA ALA A 68 -8.47 6.30 -11.23
C ALA A 68 -7.50 7.03 -10.30
N ILE A 69 -7.00 6.32 -9.28
CA ILE A 69 -6.27 6.87 -8.15
C ILE A 69 -5.00 6.07 -7.96
N VAL A 70 -3.91 6.75 -7.66
CA VAL A 70 -2.69 6.11 -7.15
C VAL A 70 -2.49 6.53 -5.70
N THR A 71 -2.20 5.54 -4.85
CA THR A 71 -1.76 5.76 -3.47
C THR A 71 -0.27 5.51 -3.39
N GLY A 72 0.48 6.49 -2.88
CA GLY A 72 1.88 6.32 -2.55
C GLY A 72 2.07 5.40 -1.35
N ALA A 73 3.30 4.88 -1.19
CA ALA A 73 3.67 4.22 0.06
C ALA A 73 3.52 5.21 1.23
N ARG A 74 3.01 4.72 2.36
CA ARG A 74 2.65 5.54 3.52
C ARG A 74 3.30 5.07 4.82
N SER A 75 3.42 5.97 5.77
CA SER A 75 3.88 5.70 7.14
C SER A 75 2.83 6.04 8.22
N SER A 76 1.60 6.24 7.77
CA SER A 76 0.38 6.46 8.54
C SER A 76 -0.82 5.93 7.74
N PRO A 77 -1.96 5.65 8.37
CA PRO A 77 -3.13 5.17 7.65
C PRO A 77 -3.67 6.26 6.70
N LEU A 78 -4.32 5.82 5.62
CA LEU A 78 -5.11 6.70 4.75
C LEU A 78 -6.57 6.65 5.19
N THR A 79 -7.15 7.78 5.60
CA THR A 79 -8.58 7.85 5.91
C THR A 79 -9.38 8.20 4.66
N ILE A 80 -10.32 7.34 4.29
CA ILE A 80 -11.21 7.52 3.14
C ILE A 80 -12.67 7.43 3.57
N ALA A 81 -13.57 8.06 2.81
CA ALA A 81 -14.97 7.72 2.89
C ALA A 81 -15.14 6.27 2.43
N ALA A 82 -15.99 5.51 3.11
CA ALA A 82 -16.22 4.13 2.74
C ALA A 82 -16.86 4.08 1.34
N VAL A 83 -16.16 3.46 0.39
CA VAL A 83 -16.63 3.35 -1.00
C VAL A 83 -17.41 2.05 -1.13
N ALA A 84 -18.74 2.17 -1.07
CA ALA A 84 -19.64 1.01 -1.18
C ALA A 84 -19.74 0.43 -2.61
N GLY A 85 -19.16 1.11 -3.61
CA GLY A 85 -19.26 0.73 -5.01
C GLY A 85 -18.20 -0.27 -5.48
N PRO A 86 -18.40 -0.88 -6.66
CA PRO A 86 -17.44 -1.79 -7.25
C PRO A 86 -16.13 -1.07 -7.60
N THR A 87 -15.03 -1.76 -7.36
CA THR A 87 -13.66 -1.24 -7.52
C THR A 87 -12.77 -2.31 -8.11
N ALA A 88 -11.81 -1.89 -8.94
CA ALA A 88 -10.71 -2.73 -9.39
C ALA A 88 -9.40 -2.08 -8.96
N GLY A 89 -8.30 -2.83 -8.91
CA GLY A 89 -7.03 -2.23 -8.55
C GLY A 89 -5.83 -3.14 -8.70
N ILE A 90 -4.69 -2.54 -8.43
CA ILE A 90 -3.36 -3.13 -8.48
C ILE A 90 -2.70 -2.90 -7.13
N HIS A 91 -2.15 -3.94 -6.53
CA HIS A 91 -1.21 -3.82 -5.44
C HIS A 91 0.19 -4.08 -5.98
N PHE A 92 1.06 -3.09 -5.91
CA PHE A 92 2.45 -3.25 -6.34
C PHE A 92 3.27 -3.91 -5.23
N LYS A 93 4.31 -4.65 -5.61
CA LYS A 93 5.36 -5.03 -4.68
C LYS A 93 6.10 -3.77 -4.22
N PRO A 94 6.73 -3.76 -3.03
CA PRO A 94 7.63 -2.68 -2.64
C PRO A 94 8.67 -2.39 -3.73
N GLY A 95 8.74 -1.14 -4.21
CA GLY A 95 9.62 -0.75 -5.32
C GLY A 95 9.12 -1.13 -6.72
N GLY A 96 8.01 -1.87 -6.84
CA GLY A 96 7.51 -2.37 -8.11
C GLY A 96 6.79 -1.32 -8.95
N ALA A 97 6.28 -0.27 -8.33
CA ALA A 97 5.53 0.77 -9.03
C ALA A 97 6.42 1.61 -9.96
N ARG A 98 7.65 1.93 -9.55
CA ARG A 98 8.52 2.95 -10.16
C ARG A 98 8.68 2.84 -11.67
N VAL A 99 8.72 1.62 -12.20
CA VAL A 99 8.90 1.36 -13.65
C VAL A 99 7.70 1.79 -14.50
N PHE A 100 6.52 1.98 -13.90
CA PHE A 100 5.28 2.37 -14.59
C PHE A 100 4.97 3.87 -14.47
N PHE A 101 5.78 4.63 -13.72
CA PHE A 101 5.62 6.06 -13.51
C PHE A 101 6.85 6.83 -13.99
N ASP A 102 6.62 7.99 -14.60
CA ASP A 102 7.69 8.88 -15.08
C ASP A 102 8.28 9.76 -13.97
N VAL A 103 7.69 9.72 -12.78
CA VAL A 103 8.17 10.42 -11.58
C VAL A 103 8.70 9.43 -10.54
N PRO A 104 9.68 9.82 -9.72
CA PRO A 104 10.08 9.10 -8.52
C PRO A 104 8.90 8.83 -7.57
N CYS A 105 8.91 7.68 -6.90
CA CYS A 105 7.85 7.28 -5.97
C CYS A 105 7.70 8.22 -4.77
N ASN A 106 8.76 8.97 -4.40
CA ASN A 106 8.67 9.96 -3.32
C ASN A 106 7.90 11.22 -3.68
N GLU A 107 7.61 11.48 -4.96
CA GLU A 107 6.81 12.66 -5.35
C GLU A 107 5.33 12.51 -4.96
N PHE A 108 4.84 11.28 -4.86
CA PHE A 108 3.46 10.97 -4.47
C PHE A 108 3.37 10.07 -3.22
N ALA A 109 4.49 9.84 -2.53
CA ALA A 109 4.48 9.18 -1.21
C ALA A 109 3.62 9.95 -0.22
N GLU A 110 3.04 9.23 0.74
CA GLU A 110 2.10 9.79 1.75
C GLU A 110 0.84 10.46 1.16
N GLN A 111 0.57 10.29 -0.13
CA GLN A 111 -0.57 10.92 -0.82
C GLN A 111 -1.45 9.88 -1.52
N ALA A 112 -2.70 10.27 -1.73
CA ALA A 112 -3.59 9.68 -2.71
C ALA A 112 -3.88 10.77 -3.75
N ILE A 113 -3.61 10.51 -5.02
CA ILE A 113 -3.78 11.50 -6.08
C ILE A 113 -4.46 10.87 -7.30
N SER A 114 -5.10 11.71 -8.11
CA SER A 114 -5.65 11.26 -9.39
C SER A 114 -4.54 10.71 -10.28
N LEU A 115 -4.77 9.53 -10.84
CA LEU A 115 -3.87 8.90 -11.79
C LEU A 115 -3.75 9.72 -13.08
N ASP A 116 -4.77 10.51 -13.42
CA ASP A 116 -4.73 11.43 -14.57
C ASP A 116 -3.60 12.48 -14.42
N ALA A 117 -3.23 12.84 -13.19
CA ALA A 117 -2.13 13.77 -12.93
C ALA A 117 -0.75 13.22 -13.32
N ILE A 118 -0.60 11.88 -13.43
CA ILE A 118 0.68 11.24 -13.80
C ILE A 118 0.59 10.57 -15.18
N TRP A 119 -0.52 9.90 -15.48
CA TRP A 119 -0.71 9.11 -16.69
C TRP A 119 -1.52 9.84 -17.77
N GLY A 120 -2.04 11.03 -17.49
CA GLY A 120 -2.85 11.83 -18.41
C GLY A 120 -4.04 11.05 -18.97
N ALA A 121 -4.35 11.30 -20.24
CA ALA A 121 -5.50 10.71 -20.94
C ALA A 121 -5.52 9.16 -20.93
N SER A 122 -4.37 8.51 -20.78
CA SER A 122 -4.31 7.06 -20.74
C SER A 122 -4.92 6.46 -19.46
N ALA A 123 -4.91 7.18 -18.33
CA ALA A 123 -5.58 6.76 -17.11
C ALA A 123 -7.10 6.79 -17.26
N HIS A 124 -7.60 7.86 -17.88
CA HIS A 124 -9.01 7.99 -18.24
C HIS A 124 -9.47 6.84 -19.15
N SER A 125 -8.76 6.61 -20.26
CA SER A 125 -9.07 5.52 -21.21
C SER A 125 -9.01 4.13 -20.56
N LEU A 126 -8.02 3.88 -19.68
CA LEU A 126 -7.96 2.64 -18.91
C LEU A 126 -9.21 2.46 -18.04
N ARG A 127 -9.62 3.50 -17.32
CA ARG A 127 -10.80 3.44 -16.45
C ARG A 127 -12.07 3.15 -17.24
N GLU A 128 -12.28 3.83 -18.37
CA GLU A 128 -13.46 3.60 -19.23
C GLU A 128 -13.53 2.14 -19.70
N ARG A 129 -12.41 1.60 -20.22
CA ARG A 129 -12.35 0.20 -20.65
C ARG A 129 -12.63 -0.79 -19.51
N ILE A 130 -12.12 -0.54 -18.31
CA ILE A 130 -12.36 -1.39 -17.13
C ILE A 130 -13.83 -1.31 -16.69
N MET A 131 -14.48 -0.15 -16.82
CA MET A 131 -15.90 0.01 -16.51
C MET A 131 -16.79 -0.74 -17.50
N GLU A 132 -16.44 -0.76 -18.78
CA GLU A 132 -17.17 -1.47 -19.84
C GLU A 132 -16.98 -2.99 -19.77
N ALA A 133 -15.89 -3.45 -19.15
CA ALA A 133 -15.62 -4.87 -18.99
C ALA A 133 -16.70 -5.60 -18.18
N SER A 134 -17.16 -6.70 -18.76
CA SER A 134 -18.30 -7.49 -18.27
C SER A 134 -17.90 -8.53 -17.22
N SER A 135 -16.60 -8.76 -17.00
CA SER A 135 -16.12 -9.75 -16.02
C SER A 135 -14.86 -9.32 -15.27
N PRO A 136 -14.61 -9.82 -14.05
CA PRO A 136 -13.35 -9.61 -13.36
C PRO A 136 -12.12 -10.04 -14.18
N ARG A 137 -12.22 -11.14 -14.93
CA ARG A 137 -11.13 -11.64 -15.78
C ARG A 137 -10.76 -10.65 -16.88
N GLU A 138 -11.76 -10.08 -17.54
CA GLU A 138 -11.55 -9.05 -18.56
C GLU A 138 -10.89 -7.80 -17.97
N ARG A 139 -11.32 -7.36 -16.78
CA ARG A 139 -10.68 -6.25 -16.06
C ARG A 139 -9.22 -6.54 -15.74
N PHE A 140 -8.86 -7.76 -15.34
CA PHE A 140 -7.47 -8.14 -15.11
C PHE A 140 -6.64 -8.10 -16.39
N LEU A 141 -7.17 -8.61 -17.50
CA LEU A 141 -6.49 -8.56 -18.81
C LEU A 141 -6.23 -7.12 -19.27
N LEU A 142 -7.20 -6.21 -19.07
CA LEU A 142 -7.05 -4.79 -19.39
C LEU A 142 -5.97 -4.12 -18.53
N LEU A 143 -5.90 -4.44 -17.24
CA LEU A 143 -4.84 -3.95 -16.35
C LEU A 143 -3.47 -4.50 -16.77
N GLU A 144 -3.36 -5.79 -17.10
CA GLU A 144 -2.12 -6.39 -17.60
C GLU A 144 -1.65 -5.73 -18.88
N GLU A 145 -2.52 -5.64 -19.88
CA GLU A 145 -2.21 -5.05 -21.19
C GLU A 145 -1.69 -3.62 -21.01
N HIS A 146 -2.35 -2.82 -20.16
CA HIS A 146 -1.93 -1.46 -19.88
C HIS A 146 -0.56 -1.38 -19.23
N LEU A 147 -0.30 -2.20 -18.20
CA LEU A 147 1.01 -2.22 -17.55
C LEU A 147 2.13 -2.73 -18.48
N LEU A 148 1.84 -3.73 -19.31
CA LEU A 148 2.78 -4.24 -20.31
C LEU A 148 3.12 -3.16 -21.34
N HIS A 149 2.14 -2.38 -21.81
CA HIS A 149 2.39 -1.28 -22.74
C HIS A 149 3.23 -0.16 -22.10
N ARG A 150 3.04 0.08 -20.79
CA ARG A 150 3.86 1.05 -20.04
C ARG A 150 5.26 0.55 -19.72
N LEU A 151 5.48 -0.76 -19.73
CA LEU A 151 6.79 -1.35 -19.48
C LEU A 151 7.70 -1.08 -20.70
N ARG A 152 8.37 0.07 -20.69
CA ARG A 152 9.17 0.59 -21.82
C ARG A 152 10.23 -0.40 -22.32
N ARG A 153 10.78 -1.23 -21.42
CA ARG A 153 11.71 -2.36 -21.69
C ARG A 153 11.56 -3.39 -20.58
N PRO A 154 11.98 -4.66 -20.79
CA PRO A 154 12.18 -5.59 -19.67
C PRO A 154 13.23 -5.01 -18.74
N VAL A 155 12.79 -4.48 -17.60
CA VAL A 155 13.67 -3.97 -16.55
C VAL A 155 13.71 -5.04 -15.46
N GLU A 156 14.89 -5.34 -14.93
CA GLU A 156 14.99 -6.06 -13.67
C GLU A 156 14.96 -5.03 -12.54
N PRO A 157 14.23 -5.27 -11.43
CA PRO A 157 14.40 -4.47 -10.23
C PRO A 157 15.89 -4.38 -9.89
N ALA A 158 16.37 -3.18 -9.56
CA ALA A 158 17.79 -2.96 -9.29
C ALA A 158 18.29 -4.00 -8.28
N PRO A 159 19.37 -4.77 -8.55
CA PRO A 159 19.82 -5.84 -7.65
C PRO A 159 20.05 -5.36 -6.22
N ALA A 160 20.54 -4.12 -6.06
CA ALA A 160 20.73 -3.49 -4.76
C ALA A 160 19.41 -3.19 -4.03
N LEU A 161 18.36 -2.76 -4.73
CA LEU A 161 17.02 -2.57 -4.16
C LEU A 161 16.46 -3.92 -3.70
N ARG A 162 16.53 -4.95 -4.55
CA ARG A 162 16.05 -6.30 -4.22
C ARG A 162 16.76 -6.86 -2.98
N ALA A 163 18.08 -6.72 -2.91
CA ALA A 163 18.86 -7.16 -1.75
C ALA A 163 18.48 -6.38 -0.48
N ALA A 164 18.28 -5.06 -0.59
CA ALA A 164 17.86 -4.24 0.54
C ALA A 164 16.46 -4.60 1.03
N LEU A 165 15.50 -4.76 0.12
CA LEU A 165 14.13 -5.17 0.44
C LEU A 165 14.12 -6.54 1.12
N ALA A 166 14.85 -7.52 0.59
CA ALA A 166 14.98 -8.84 1.20
C ALA A 166 15.54 -8.76 2.64
N ALA A 167 16.58 -7.95 2.85
CA ALA A 167 17.15 -7.77 4.19
C ALA A 167 16.16 -7.18 5.20
N PHE A 168 15.23 -6.33 4.76
CA PHE A 168 14.19 -5.76 5.63
C PHE A 168 13.07 -6.74 6.00
N GLU A 169 12.95 -7.87 5.30
CA GLU A 169 11.99 -8.94 5.65
C GLU A 169 12.57 -9.94 6.65
N GLU A 170 13.87 -9.86 6.96
CA GLU A 170 14.50 -10.76 7.91
C GLU A 170 14.13 -10.39 9.35
N PRO A 171 13.61 -11.35 10.16
CA PRO A 171 13.21 -11.09 11.54
C PRO A 171 14.36 -10.58 12.42
N ASP A 172 15.59 -11.05 12.16
CA ASP A 172 16.77 -10.75 12.97
C ASP A 172 17.43 -9.41 12.60
N LEU A 173 16.88 -8.65 11.64
CA LEU A 173 17.45 -7.37 11.27
C LEU A 173 17.36 -6.38 12.44
N THR A 174 18.52 -5.89 12.90
CA THR A 174 18.58 -5.00 14.08
C THR A 174 18.66 -3.51 13.74
N SER A 175 19.08 -3.15 12.52
CA SER A 175 19.28 -1.75 12.14
C SER A 175 19.35 -1.52 10.63
N VAL A 176 19.03 -0.31 10.19
CA VAL A 176 19.28 0.14 8.80
C VAL A 176 20.78 0.14 8.48
N ALA A 177 21.66 0.34 9.46
CA ALA A 177 23.11 0.28 9.26
C ALA A 177 23.57 -1.11 8.79
N GLU A 178 22.91 -2.17 9.24
CA GLU A 178 23.17 -3.52 8.79
C GLU A 178 22.79 -3.73 7.32
N VAL A 179 21.66 -3.19 6.88
CA VAL A 179 21.27 -3.21 5.45
C VAL A 179 22.32 -2.49 4.59
N ASN A 180 22.87 -1.36 5.05
CA ASN A 180 23.97 -0.68 4.35
C ASN A 180 25.20 -1.59 4.21
N ARG A 181 25.61 -2.28 5.28
CA ARG A 181 26.75 -3.22 5.23
C ARG A 181 26.51 -4.38 4.26
N ARG A 182 25.33 -4.99 4.31
CA ARG A 182 24.96 -6.15 3.46
C ARG A 182 24.86 -5.79 1.97
N THR A 183 24.37 -4.59 1.67
CA THR A 183 24.18 -4.12 0.30
C THR A 183 25.42 -3.41 -0.27
N GLY A 184 26.38 -3.03 0.58
CA GLY A 184 27.53 -2.19 0.21
C GLY A 184 27.16 -0.74 -0.11
N LEU A 185 25.90 -0.34 0.10
CA LEU A 185 25.44 1.04 -0.14
C LEU A 185 25.81 1.93 1.04
N SER A 186 26.21 3.17 0.72
CA SER A 186 26.32 4.20 1.75
C SER A 186 24.91 4.62 2.22
N PRO A 187 24.76 5.16 3.45
CA PRO A 187 23.47 5.64 3.95
C PRO A 187 22.77 6.63 3.01
N LYS A 188 23.55 7.51 2.37
CA LYS A 188 23.05 8.48 1.38
C LYS A 188 22.49 7.78 0.13
N ARG A 189 23.20 6.77 -0.39
CA ARG A 189 22.76 6.01 -1.58
C ARG A 189 21.54 5.15 -1.29
N LEU A 190 21.52 4.47 -0.14
CA LEU A 190 20.35 3.68 0.29
C LEU A 190 19.13 4.57 0.48
N LEU A 191 19.28 5.75 1.10
CA LEU A 191 18.20 6.73 1.25
C LEU A 191 17.65 7.21 -0.09
N ALA A 192 18.54 7.57 -1.03
CA ALA A 192 18.14 8.02 -2.36
C ALA A 192 17.38 6.92 -3.11
N LEU A 193 17.93 5.70 -3.11
CA LEU A 193 17.32 4.53 -3.76
C LEU A 193 15.91 4.25 -3.19
N PHE A 194 15.75 4.24 -1.87
CA PHE A 194 14.46 3.98 -1.25
C PHE A 194 13.44 5.09 -1.51
N ARG A 195 13.86 6.36 -1.48
CA ARG A 195 12.95 7.46 -1.84
C ARG A 195 12.50 7.35 -3.29
N GLU A 196 13.42 7.11 -4.20
CA GLU A 196 13.07 7.05 -5.63
C GLU A 196 12.20 5.83 -5.96
N GLU A 197 12.55 4.65 -5.47
CA GLU A 197 11.91 3.39 -5.87
C GLU A 197 10.70 3.04 -5.02
N VAL A 198 10.82 3.20 -3.69
CA VAL A 198 9.78 2.81 -2.72
C VAL A 198 8.94 3.99 -2.26
N GLY A 199 9.46 5.22 -2.33
CA GLY A 199 8.81 6.44 -1.87
C GLY A 199 9.05 6.78 -0.40
N LEU A 200 9.51 5.82 0.41
CA LEU A 200 9.79 5.99 1.85
C LEU A 200 11.28 6.07 2.12
N SER A 201 11.68 6.57 3.29
CA SER A 201 13.05 6.36 3.76
C SER A 201 13.26 4.88 4.18
N PRO A 202 14.49 4.34 4.17
CA PRO A 202 14.75 2.97 4.62
C PRO A 202 14.27 2.71 6.06
N LYS A 203 14.47 3.70 6.95
CA LYS A 203 14.01 3.62 8.36
C LYS A 203 12.48 3.60 8.45
N THR A 204 11.81 4.42 7.64
CA THR A 204 10.35 4.47 7.58
C THR A 204 9.77 3.19 7.00
N TYR A 205 10.36 2.67 5.92
CA TYR A 205 9.98 1.39 5.33
C TYR A 205 10.10 0.25 6.35
N TRP A 206 11.25 0.14 7.02
CA TRP A 206 11.47 -0.89 8.04
C TRP A 206 10.46 -0.81 9.18
N ARG A 207 10.14 0.40 9.64
CA ARG A 207 9.10 0.65 10.64
C ARG A 207 7.73 0.11 10.20
N VAL A 208 7.35 0.32 8.94
CA VAL A 208 6.10 -0.22 8.37
C VAL A 208 6.15 -1.75 8.29
N ARG A 209 7.28 -2.34 7.88
CA ARG A 209 7.44 -3.81 7.81
C ARG A 209 7.33 -4.47 9.17
N ARG A 210 8.00 -3.92 10.18
CA ARG A 210 7.88 -4.38 11.59
C ARG A 210 6.45 -4.28 12.11
N PHE A 211 5.75 -3.18 11.81
CA PHE A 211 4.33 -3.06 12.14
C PHE A 211 3.47 -4.13 11.46
N ARG A 212 3.70 -4.41 10.17
CA ARG A 212 2.96 -5.45 9.44
C ARG A 212 3.20 -6.84 10.00
N ALA A 213 4.44 -7.17 10.38
CA ALA A 213 4.75 -8.42 11.06
C ALA A 213 4.04 -8.51 12.43
N ALA A 214 4.13 -7.47 13.25
CA ALA A 214 3.45 -7.42 14.54
C ALA A 214 1.91 -7.46 14.44
N LEU A 215 1.35 -6.87 13.38
CA LEU A 215 -0.09 -6.90 13.11
C LEU A 215 -0.60 -8.32 12.92
N LEU A 216 0.14 -9.16 12.16
CA LEU A 216 -0.24 -10.56 11.94
C LEU A 216 -0.33 -11.34 13.25
N ASP A 217 0.61 -11.17 14.18
CA ASP A 217 0.59 -11.84 15.47
C ASP A 217 -0.56 -11.36 16.36
N VAL A 218 -0.88 -10.05 16.29
CA VAL A 218 -2.05 -9.47 16.96
C VAL A 218 -3.34 -10.07 16.41
N GLU A 219 -3.47 -10.22 15.10
CA GLU A 219 -4.64 -10.79 14.44
C GLU A 219 -4.85 -12.27 14.73
N GLN A 220 -3.77 -13.04 14.76
CA GLN A 220 -3.79 -14.46 15.11
C GLN A 220 -3.96 -14.68 16.62
N GLY A 221 -3.77 -13.64 17.43
CA GLY A 221 -3.76 -13.73 18.88
C GLY A 221 -2.61 -14.59 19.42
N ALA A 222 -1.57 -14.82 18.61
CA ALA A 222 -0.41 -15.65 18.94
C ALA A 222 0.44 -15.01 20.04
N LEU A 223 0.60 -13.68 19.99
CA LEU A 223 1.34 -12.88 20.97
C LEU A 223 0.49 -11.70 21.46
N ARG A 224 0.75 -11.22 22.68
CA ARG A 224 0.08 -10.03 23.25
C ARG A 224 1.02 -9.14 24.04
N GLY A 225 0.71 -7.84 24.06
CA GLY A 225 1.37 -6.85 24.92
C GLY A 225 2.89 -6.84 24.75
N ALA A 226 3.62 -7.02 25.85
CA ALA A 226 5.08 -7.03 25.86
C ALA A 226 5.72 -8.15 25.00
N ALA A 227 5.05 -9.28 24.79
CA ALA A 227 5.59 -10.37 23.98
C ALA A 227 5.70 -9.97 22.49
N VAL A 228 4.68 -9.30 21.94
CA VAL A 228 4.72 -8.72 20.58
C VAL A 228 5.84 -7.68 20.48
N ALA A 229 6.01 -6.87 21.52
CA ALA A 229 7.05 -5.85 21.54
C ALA A 229 8.44 -6.48 21.43
N ALA A 230 8.73 -7.49 22.25
CA ALA A 230 10.02 -8.18 22.26
C ALA A 230 10.30 -8.90 20.93
N GLU A 231 9.33 -9.63 20.40
CA GLU A 231 9.47 -10.40 19.15
C GLU A 231 9.81 -9.50 17.95
N HIS A 232 9.14 -8.34 17.85
CA HIS A 232 9.25 -7.45 16.68
C HIS A 232 10.25 -6.30 16.88
N GLY A 233 11.17 -6.44 17.83
CA GLY A 233 12.27 -5.48 18.05
C GLY A 233 11.85 -4.11 18.57
N TYR A 234 10.71 -4.02 19.28
CA TYR A 234 10.32 -2.82 20.01
C TYR A 234 11.00 -2.79 21.38
N PHE A 235 11.55 -1.62 21.75
CA PHE A 235 12.18 -1.40 23.05
C PHE A 235 11.32 -1.85 24.25
N ASP A 236 10.03 -1.53 24.24
CA ASP A 236 9.08 -1.94 25.26
C ASP A 236 7.63 -1.93 24.72
N GLN A 237 6.68 -2.36 25.55
CA GLN A 237 5.25 -2.34 25.19
C GLN A 237 4.74 -0.92 24.91
N ALA A 238 5.21 0.12 25.61
CA ALA A 238 4.76 1.48 25.40
C ALA A 238 5.21 2.01 24.03
N HIS A 239 6.42 1.66 23.60
CA HIS A 239 6.95 1.94 22.28
C HIS A 239 6.12 1.23 21.20
N PHE A 240 5.86 -0.06 21.36
CA PHE A 240 4.99 -0.81 20.46
C PHE A 240 3.61 -0.15 20.32
N LEU A 241 2.94 0.18 21.43
CA LEU A 241 1.61 0.79 21.40
C LEU A 241 1.60 2.19 20.75
N ARG A 242 2.66 2.99 20.92
CA ARG A 242 2.80 4.29 20.24
C ARG A 242 2.98 4.11 18.73
N GLU A 243 3.84 3.18 18.32
CA GLU A 243 4.06 2.90 16.89
C GLU A 243 2.81 2.34 16.23
N PHE A 244 2.13 1.38 16.88
CA PHE A 244 0.89 0.80 16.39
C PHE A 244 -0.17 1.87 16.20
N ARG A 245 -0.38 2.76 17.19
CA ARG A 245 -1.33 3.88 17.05
C ARG A 245 -0.98 4.82 15.91
N SER A 246 0.31 5.11 15.71
CA SER A 246 0.74 5.99 14.61
C SER A 246 0.52 5.37 13.22
N LEU A 247 0.61 4.04 13.11
CA LEU A 247 0.50 3.32 11.82
C LEU A 247 -0.90 2.81 11.53
N ALA A 248 -1.69 2.50 12.56
CA ALA A 248 -3.07 2.03 12.45
C ALA A 248 -4.13 3.11 12.71
N GLY A 249 -3.75 4.22 13.35
CA GLY A 249 -4.68 5.25 13.83
C GLY A 249 -5.46 4.84 15.09
N SER A 250 -5.23 3.64 15.63
CA SER A 250 -5.92 3.10 16.82
C SER A 250 -5.02 2.15 17.61
N SER A 251 -5.43 1.77 18.80
CA SER A 251 -4.75 0.72 19.58
C SER A 251 -5.00 -0.68 19.01
N PRO A 252 -4.18 -1.69 19.34
CA PRO A 252 -4.41 -3.07 18.90
C PRO A 252 -5.81 -3.60 19.23
N ARG A 253 -6.35 -3.24 20.40
CA ARG A 253 -7.69 -3.67 20.84
C ARG A 253 -8.79 -3.06 19.97
N GLU A 254 -8.72 -1.76 19.72
CA GLU A 254 -9.67 -1.06 18.85
C GLU A 254 -9.59 -1.56 17.42
N TYR A 255 -8.36 -1.75 16.90
CA TYR A 255 -8.13 -2.38 15.60
C TYR A 255 -8.84 -3.72 15.46
N LEU A 256 -8.66 -4.64 16.42
CA LEU A 256 -9.32 -5.95 16.38
C LEU A 256 -10.85 -5.86 16.40
N ALA A 257 -11.41 -4.85 17.07
CA ALA A 257 -12.85 -4.61 17.12
C ALA A 257 -13.40 -4.02 15.82
N THR A 258 -12.61 -3.24 15.07
CA THR A 258 -13.10 -2.47 13.91
C THR A 258 -12.52 -2.90 12.57
N ARG A 259 -11.59 -3.86 12.55
CA ARG A 259 -11.02 -4.40 11.31
C ARG A 259 -12.09 -5.00 10.39
N VAL A 260 -11.85 -4.87 9.10
CA VAL A 260 -12.60 -5.56 8.06
C VAL A 260 -11.81 -6.79 7.66
N GLU A 261 -12.29 -7.98 8.04
CA GLU A 261 -11.58 -9.24 7.82
C GLU A 261 -11.17 -9.46 6.37
N GLY A 262 -9.93 -9.94 6.19
CA GLY A 262 -9.34 -10.20 4.88
C GLY A 262 -8.92 -8.95 4.11
N THR A 263 -8.85 -7.79 4.76
CA THR A 263 -8.47 -6.52 4.12
C THR A 263 -7.58 -5.67 5.04
N ASP A 264 -6.96 -4.65 4.46
CA ASP A 264 -6.22 -3.61 5.18
C ASP A 264 -7.13 -2.47 5.69
N HIS A 265 -8.46 -2.65 5.65
CA HIS A 265 -9.42 -1.63 6.01
C HIS A 265 -9.85 -1.76 7.48
N VAL A 266 -9.97 -0.61 8.14
CA VAL A 266 -10.37 -0.49 9.54
C VAL A 266 -11.49 0.54 9.61
N ALA A 267 -12.65 0.16 10.11
CA ALA A 267 -13.75 1.10 10.31
C ALA A 267 -13.36 2.17 11.33
N VAL A 268 -13.62 3.44 11.00
CA VAL A 268 -13.46 4.55 11.93
C VAL A 268 -14.72 4.62 12.77
N SER A 269 -14.65 4.11 14.00
CA SER A 269 -15.70 4.32 14.99
C SER A 269 -15.80 5.81 15.31
N GLY A 270 -17.01 6.36 15.23
CA GLY A 270 -17.32 7.71 15.70
C GLY A 270 -17.30 7.83 17.22
#